data_AF-A0A930VII0-F1
#
_entry.id   AF-A0A930VII0-F1
#
_cell.length_a   1.000
_cell.length_b   1.000
_cell.length_c   1.000
_cell.angle_alpha   90.00
_cell.angle_beta   90.00
_cell.angle_gamma   90.00
#
_symmetry.space_group_name_H-M   'P 1'
#
loop_
_entity.id
_entity.type
_entity.pdbx_description
1 polymer ?
#
loop_
_entity_poly.entity_id
_entity_poly.type
_entity_poly.pdbx_seq_one_letter_code
_entity_poly.pdbx_strand_id
1 'polypeptide(L)'
;MNNISRALESPLTAPIVIWMATVVMALGAPDMVSGSQHEHLPLALITTWLWAVAATVYALMTPSRNSLSRWTLGVATLWVATALIAVAAPVMVTGSDPTRIPLAVIVAPPVAAVVTGMLSLQQANLPEKPRESRRDASEDRQPARS
;
A
#
# COMPACT_ATOMS: atom_id res chain seq x y z
N MET A 1 6.81 -21.77 11.56
CA MET A 1 6.55 -20.50 10.84
C MET A 1 7.76 -20.17 10.00
N ASN A 2 7.62 -20.05 8.67
CA ASN A 2 8.73 -19.71 7.78
C ASN A 2 9.01 -18.19 7.80
N ASN A 3 10.21 -17.75 7.40
CA ASN A 3 10.61 -16.34 7.46
C ASN A 3 9.64 -15.39 6.73
N ILE A 4 9.05 -15.85 5.63
CA ILE A 4 8.08 -15.08 4.83
C ILE A 4 6.80 -14.82 5.64
N SER A 5 6.24 -15.82 6.32
CA SER A 5 5.05 -15.62 7.15
C SER A 5 5.29 -14.60 8.26
N ARG A 6 6.49 -14.62 8.88
CA ARG A 6 6.84 -13.63 9.92
C ARG A 6 6.96 -12.22 9.34
N ALA A 7 7.49 -12.09 8.12
CA ALA A 7 7.54 -10.81 7.43
C ALA A 7 6.14 -10.29 7.09
N LEU A 8 5.25 -11.13 6.55
CA LEU A 8 3.89 -10.70 6.18
C LEU A 8 3.01 -10.29 7.38
N GLU A 9 3.28 -10.85 8.56
CA GLU A 9 2.63 -10.45 9.81
C GLU A 9 3.22 -9.18 10.45
N SER A 10 4.35 -8.68 9.95
CA SER A 10 4.96 -7.46 10.48
C SER A 10 4.19 -6.22 10.00
N PRO A 11 3.80 -5.31 10.90
CA PRO A 11 3.11 -4.07 10.53
C PRO A 11 3.98 -3.12 9.70
N LEU A 12 5.30 -3.33 9.68
CA LEU A 12 6.24 -2.52 8.90
C LEU A 12 6.34 -2.95 7.43
N THR A 13 5.90 -4.15 7.09
CA THR A 13 6.09 -4.71 5.74
C THR A 13 5.30 -3.92 4.70
N ALA A 14 4.05 -3.58 4.98
CA ALA A 14 3.24 -2.78 4.07
C ALA A 14 3.86 -1.37 3.82
N PRO A 15 4.21 -0.57 4.85
CA PRO A 15 4.94 0.69 4.66
C PRO A 15 6.23 0.54 3.84
N ILE A 16 7.04 -0.48 4.11
CA ILE A 16 8.28 -0.71 3.35
C ILE A 16 7.96 -0.93 1.86
N VAL A 17 6.96 -1.75 1.54
CA VAL A 17 6.56 -2.00 0.15
C VAL A 17 6.01 -0.75 -0.52
N ILE A 18 5.21 0.05 0.21
CA ILE A 18 4.70 1.35 -0.26
C ILE A 18 5.87 2.24 -0.70
N TRP A 19 6.86 2.44 0.17
CA TRP A 19 8.01 3.31 -0.12
C TRP A 19 8.92 2.77 -1.22
N MET A 20 9.13 1.45 -1.28
CA MET A 20 9.88 0.83 -2.38
C MET A 20 9.19 1.08 -3.73
N ALA A 21 7.87 0.91 -3.80
CA ALA A 21 7.09 1.22 -4.99
C ALA A 21 7.15 2.72 -5.34
N THR A 22 7.09 3.61 -4.35
CA THR A 22 7.25 5.06 -4.55
C THR A 22 8.60 5.41 -5.16
N VAL A 23 9.69 4.82 -4.67
CA VAL A 23 11.03 5.03 -5.25
C VAL A 23 11.09 4.54 -6.70
N VAL A 24 10.49 3.37 -6.99
CA VAL A 24 10.40 2.86 -8.37
C VAL A 24 9.64 3.83 -9.28
N MET A 25 8.51 4.38 -8.82
CA MET A 25 7.77 5.39 -9.58
C MET A 25 8.57 6.67 -9.78
N ALA A 26 9.23 7.17 -8.74
CA ALA A 26 9.99 8.41 -8.79
C ALA A 26 11.19 8.35 -9.76
N LEU A 27 11.80 7.17 -9.93
CA LEU A 27 12.96 6.97 -10.79
C LEU A 27 12.61 6.44 -12.19
N GLY A 28 11.53 5.66 -12.31
CA GLY A 28 11.20 4.94 -13.53
C GLY A 28 10.09 5.56 -14.36
N ALA A 29 9.28 6.46 -13.80
CA ALA A 29 8.14 7.00 -14.52
C ALA A 29 8.55 8.09 -15.53
N PRO A 30 7.82 8.24 -16.66
CA PRO A 30 8.11 9.28 -17.64
C PRO A 30 7.90 10.69 -17.07
N ASP A 31 8.82 11.60 -17.38
CA ASP A 31 8.66 13.02 -17.06
C ASP A 31 7.61 13.68 -17.96
N MET A 32 6.98 14.73 -17.42
CA MET A 32 6.19 15.63 -18.26
C MET A 32 7.13 16.48 -19.09
N VAL A 33 6.84 16.59 -20.39
CA VAL A 33 7.66 17.39 -21.33
C VAL A 33 6.76 18.37 -22.07
N SER A 34 7.10 19.67 -22.02
CA SER A 34 6.42 20.77 -22.72
C SER A 34 7.32 21.44 -23.76
N GLY A 35 6.70 22.01 -24.80
CA GLY A 35 7.36 22.79 -25.84
C GLY A 35 8.33 21.98 -26.72
N SER A 36 9.39 22.64 -27.19
CA SER A 36 10.47 22.08 -28.03
C SER A 36 11.40 21.06 -27.33
N GLN A 37 10.87 20.28 -26.38
CA GLN A 37 11.58 19.25 -25.60
C GLN A 37 12.66 19.78 -24.63
N HIS A 38 12.53 21.02 -24.11
CA HIS A 38 13.51 21.58 -23.17
C HIS A 38 13.07 21.59 -21.71
N GLU A 39 11.76 21.55 -21.44
CA GLU A 39 11.24 21.57 -20.07
C GLU A 39 10.83 20.17 -19.63
N HIS A 40 11.63 19.57 -18.75
CA HIS A 40 11.34 18.31 -18.09
C HIS A 40 10.85 18.57 -16.67
N LEU A 41 9.64 18.13 -16.36
CA LEU A 41 9.06 18.24 -15.03
C LEU A 41 8.82 16.84 -14.47
N PRO A 42 9.62 16.40 -13.47
CA PRO A 42 9.53 15.06 -12.91
C PRO A 42 8.35 14.97 -11.94
N LEU A 43 7.14 14.89 -12.50
CA LEU A 43 5.89 14.83 -11.75
C LEU A 43 5.89 13.70 -10.73
N ALA A 44 6.43 12.52 -11.10
CA ALA A 44 6.47 11.37 -10.20
C ALA A 44 7.26 11.67 -8.92
N LEU A 45 8.43 12.29 -9.05
CA LEU A 45 9.25 12.66 -7.91
C LEU A 45 8.55 13.70 -7.02
N ILE A 46 7.83 14.64 -7.62
CA ILE A 46 7.20 15.76 -6.90
C ILE A 46 5.89 15.35 -6.21
N THR A 47 5.12 14.40 -6.75
CA THR A 47 3.76 14.10 -6.26
C THR A 47 3.60 12.74 -5.58
N THR A 48 4.37 11.72 -5.96
CA THR A 48 4.09 10.34 -5.50
C THR A 48 4.33 10.13 -4.01
N TRP A 49 5.31 10.84 -3.42
CA TRP A 49 5.64 10.75 -1.99
C TRP A 49 4.48 11.19 -1.09
N LEU A 50 3.68 12.17 -1.52
CA LEU A 50 2.52 12.65 -0.77
C LEU A 50 1.50 11.52 -0.58
N TRP A 51 1.24 10.74 -1.63
CA TRP A 51 0.32 9.61 -1.60
C TRP A 51 0.90 8.41 -0.85
N ALA A 52 2.22 8.23 -0.87
CA ALA A 52 2.91 7.22 -0.06
C ALA A 52 2.75 7.51 1.44
N VAL A 53 2.84 8.77 1.85
CA VAL A 53 2.57 9.21 3.23
C VAL A 53 1.12 8.90 3.61
N ALA A 54 0.14 9.29 2.78
CA ALA A 54 -1.27 9.00 3.05
C ALA A 54 -1.54 7.50 3.23
N ALA A 55 -1.00 6.66 2.35
CA ALA A 55 -1.12 5.21 2.45
C ALA A 55 -0.40 4.63 3.67
N THR A 56 0.75 5.18 4.04
CA THR A 56 1.46 4.80 5.27
C THR A 56 0.61 5.10 6.51
N VAL A 57 -0.07 6.25 6.56
CA VAL A 57 -0.99 6.58 7.65
C VAL A 57 -2.12 5.55 7.75
N TYR A 58 -2.76 5.20 6.64
CA TYR A 58 -3.77 4.14 6.63
C TYR A 58 -3.22 2.78 7.10
N ALA A 59 -2.02 2.43 6.64
CA ALA A 59 -1.34 1.19 7.05
C ALA A 59 -1.09 1.17 8.57
N LEU A 60 -0.61 2.26 9.15
CA LEU A 60 -0.35 2.37 10.60
C LEU A 60 -1.63 2.34 11.45
N MET A 61 -2.76 2.80 10.91
CA MET A 61 -4.07 2.74 11.58
C MET A 61 -4.75 1.36 11.47
N THR A 62 -4.15 0.39 10.77
CA THR A 62 -4.77 -0.91 10.52
C THR A 62 -4.71 -1.82 11.74
N PRO A 63 -5.85 -2.36 12.23
CA PRO A 63 -5.86 -3.26 13.38
C PRO A 63 -5.23 -4.64 13.08
N SER A 64 -4.49 -5.19 14.04
CA SER A 64 -3.89 -6.54 13.97
C SER A 64 -4.89 -7.64 14.36
N ARG A 65 -5.87 -7.93 13.50
CA ARG A 65 -6.87 -8.99 13.71
C ARG A 65 -6.56 -10.27 12.94
N ASN A 66 -6.68 -11.42 13.60
CA ASN A 66 -6.65 -12.82 13.10
C ASN A 66 -5.38 -13.24 12.30
N SER A 67 -4.97 -12.45 11.30
CA SER A 67 -3.71 -12.51 10.55
C SER A 67 -3.59 -11.24 9.68
N LEU A 68 -2.45 -10.53 9.75
CA LEU A 68 -2.18 -9.38 8.88
C LEU A 68 -1.76 -9.81 7.47
N SER A 69 -1.33 -11.07 7.30
CA SER A 69 -0.72 -11.56 6.06
C SER A 69 -1.55 -11.30 4.79
N ARG A 70 -2.87 -11.53 4.83
CA ARG A 70 -3.75 -11.28 3.67
C ARG A 70 -3.86 -9.80 3.33
N TRP A 71 -3.98 -8.95 4.36
CA TRP A 71 -4.03 -7.51 4.19
C TRP A 71 -2.69 -6.97 3.64
N THR A 72 -1.56 -7.39 4.23
CA THR A 72 -0.22 -7.03 3.79
C THR A 72 0.01 -7.44 2.34
N LEU A 73 -0.41 -8.65 1.94
CA LEU A 73 -0.31 -9.12 0.57
C LEU A 73 -1.16 -8.27 -0.38
N GLY A 74 -2.39 -7.90 0.01
CA GLY A 74 -3.25 -7.02 -0.77
C GLY A 74 -2.63 -5.64 -1.01
N VAL A 75 -2.10 -5.00 0.04
CA VAL A 75 -1.40 -3.71 -0.07
C VAL A 75 -0.15 -3.86 -0.93
N ALA A 76 0.64 -4.92 -0.73
CA ALA A 76 1.85 -5.15 -1.51
C ALA A 76 1.55 -5.33 -3.00
N THR A 77 0.59 -6.18 -3.36
CA THR A 77 0.16 -6.40 -4.74
C THR A 77 -0.37 -5.12 -5.37
N LEU A 78 -1.17 -4.34 -4.63
CA LEU A 78 -1.68 -3.06 -5.09
C LEU A 78 -0.54 -2.10 -5.44
N TRP A 79 0.41 -1.87 -4.53
CA TRP A 79 1.48 -0.90 -4.73
C TRP A 79 2.48 -1.32 -5.81
N VAL A 80 2.76 -2.62 -5.93
CA VAL A 80 3.54 -3.16 -7.05
C VAL A 80 2.83 -2.93 -8.38
N ALA A 81 1.52 -3.20 -8.47
CA ALA A 81 0.75 -2.95 -9.68
C ALA A 81 0.70 -1.45 -10.03
N THR A 82 0.53 -0.58 -9.04
CA THR A 82 0.57 0.88 -9.22
C THR A 82 1.90 1.34 -9.77
N ALA A 83 3.02 0.85 -9.24
CA ALA A 83 4.35 1.19 -9.75
C ALA A 83 4.53 0.74 -11.21
N LEU A 84 4.11 -0.48 -11.55
CA LEU A 84 4.16 -0.98 -12.93
C LEU A 84 3.32 -0.14 -13.88
N ILE A 85 2.10 0.24 -13.47
CA ILE A 85 1.21 1.09 -14.27
C ILE A 85 1.85 2.47 -14.47
N ALA A 86 2.37 3.09 -13.41
CA ALA A 86 2.98 4.42 -13.50
C ALA A 86 4.21 4.46 -14.42
N VAL A 87 5.00 3.38 -14.46
CA VAL A 87 6.23 3.27 -15.27
C VAL A 87 5.91 2.88 -16.72
N ALA A 88 5.00 1.92 -16.94
CA ALA A 88 4.79 1.31 -18.25
C ALA A 88 3.60 1.90 -19.03
N ALA A 89 2.74 2.72 -18.40
CA ALA A 89 1.60 3.28 -19.09
C ALA A 89 2.01 4.29 -20.17
N PRO A 90 1.27 4.35 -21.29
CA PRO A 90 1.52 5.32 -22.35
C PRO A 90 1.28 6.75 -21.85
N VAL A 91 2.10 7.68 -22.34
CA VAL A 91 1.94 9.11 -22.09
C VAL A 91 0.90 9.71 -23.05
N MET A 92 0.06 10.61 -22.56
CA MET A 92 -0.86 11.37 -23.40
C MET A 92 -0.09 12.46 -24.13
N VAL A 93 -0.32 12.63 -25.44
CA VAL A 93 0.30 13.69 -26.24
C VAL A 93 -0.78 14.65 -26.74
N THR A 94 -0.60 15.94 -26.55
CA THR A 94 -1.56 16.98 -26.96
C THR A 94 -0.90 18.10 -27.76
N GLY A 95 -1.63 18.65 -28.74
CA GLY A 95 -1.25 19.85 -29.51
C GLY A 95 -0.36 19.60 -30.73
N SER A 96 -0.17 20.66 -31.53
CA SER A 96 0.81 20.74 -32.62
C SER A 96 2.24 20.95 -32.13
N ASP A 97 2.40 21.49 -30.92
CA ASP A 97 3.64 21.48 -30.14
C ASP A 97 3.48 20.39 -29.05
N PRO A 98 4.09 19.20 -29.22
CA PRO A 98 3.66 17.99 -28.53
C PRO A 98 4.00 18.03 -27.04
N THR A 99 2.99 18.34 -26.23
CA THR A 99 3.08 18.23 -24.76
C THR A 99 2.80 16.80 -24.35
N ARG A 100 3.73 16.20 -23.60
CA ARG A 100 3.63 14.81 -23.10
C ARG A 100 3.25 14.80 -21.64
N ILE A 101 2.09 14.23 -21.32
CA ILE A 101 1.52 14.21 -19.97
C ILE A 101 1.46 12.76 -19.46
N PRO A 102 2.21 12.40 -18.39
CA PRO A 102 2.21 11.07 -17.80
C PRO A 102 1.01 10.90 -16.85
N LEU A 103 -0.20 10.75 -17.40
CA LEU A 103 -1.44 10.69 -16.61
C LEU A 103 -1.45 9.58 -15.55
N ALA A 104 -0.84 8.43 -15.85
CA ALA A 104 -0.80 7.31 -14.91
C ALA A 104 -0.12 7.67 -13.59
N VAL A 105 0.93 8.49 -13.64
CA VAL A 105 1.66 8.99 -12.45
C VAL A 105 0.79 9.92 -11.60
N ILE A 106 -0.10 10.67 -12.25
CA ILE A 106 -0.98 11.62 -11.58
C ILE A 106 -2.13 10.89 -10.87
N VAL A 107 -2.67 9.84 -11.51
CA VAL A 107 -3.91 9.19 -11.06
C VAL A 107 -3.65 7.94 -10.21
N ALA A 108 -2.67 7.12 -10.57
CA ALA A 108 -2.51 5.80 -9.95
C ALA A 108 -2.12 5.87 -8.46
N PRO A 109 -1.18 6.73 -8.00
CA PRO A 109 -0.84 6.85 -6.57
C PRO A 109 -2.01 7.31 -5.68
N PRO A 110 -2.82 8.34 -6.03
CA PRO A 110 -4.02 8.68 -5.26
C PRO A 110 -4.99 7.52 -5.13
N VAL A 111 -5.27 6.82 -6.23
CA VAL A 111 -6.18 5.67 -6.23
C VAL A 111 -5.63 4.55 -5.33
N ALA A 112 -4.32 4.25 -5.42
CA ALA A 112 -3.68 3.26 -4.57
C ALA A 112 -3.76 3.62 -3.07
N ALA A 113 -3.58 4.90 -2.72
CA ALA A 113 -3.72 5.36 -1.34
C ALA A 113 -5.15 5.18 -0.81
N VAL A 114 -6.17 5.54 -1.60
CA VAL A 114 -7.59 5.34 -1.24
C VAL A 114 -7.91 3.86 -1.05
N VAL A 115 -7.50 3.01 -1.99
CA VAL A 115 -7.74 1.55 -1.91
C VAL A 115 -7.00 0.95 -0.71
N THR A 116 -5.81 1.44 -0.37
CA THR A 116 -5.10 1.04 0.87
C THR A 116 -5.97 1.36 2.09
N GLY A 117 -6.55 2.56 2.16
CA GLY A 117 -7.48 2.93 3.23
C GLY A 117 -8.72 2.02 3.30
N MET A 118 -9.30 1.66 2.14
CA MET A 118 -10.43 0.73 2.08
C MET A 118 -10.06 -0.67 2.59
N LEU A 119 -8.87 -1.17 2.23
CA LEU A 119 -8.35 -2.46 2.73
C LEU A 119 -8.15 -2.42 4.25
N SER A 120 -7.65 -1.30 4.78
CA SER A 120 -7.49 -1.09 6.22
C SER A 120 -8.84 -1.09 6.96
N LEU A 121 -9.86 -0.45 6.40
CA LEU A 121 -11.22 -0.48 6.96
C LEU A 121 -11.84 -1.88 6.90
N GLN A 122 -11.65 -2.60 5.79
CA GLN A 122 -12.12 -3.96 5.66
C GLN A 122 -11.48 -4.89 6.70
N GLN A 123 -10.16 -4.73 6.94
CA GLN A 123 -9.44 -5.47 7.98
C GLN A 123 -9.98 -5.15 9.38
N ALA A 124 -10.34 -3.89 9.64
CA ALA A 124 -10.94 -3.48 10.91
C ALA A 124 -12.33 -4.12 11.14
N ASN A 125 -13.09 -4.36 10.08
CA ASN A 125 -14.43 -4.95 10.14
C ASN A 125 -14.45 -6.49 10.27
N LEU A 126 -13.29 -7.15 10.38
CA LEU A 126 -13.25 -8.61 10.55
C LEU A 126 -13.76 -9.02 11.95
N PRO A 127 -14.62 -10.07 12.02
CA PRO A 127 -15.16 -10.56 13.29
C PRO A 127 -14.06 -11.09 14.20
N GLU A 128 -14.17 -10.83 15.51
CA GLU A 128 -13.26 -11.40 16.50
C GLU A 128 -13.48 -12.90 16.64
N LYS A 129 -12.39 -13.67 16.67
CA LYS A 129 -12.49 -15.10 16.95
C LYS A 129 -12.88 -15.26 18.44
N PRO A 130 -13.94 -16.01 18.79
CA PRO A 130 -14.36 -16.19 20.18
C PRO A 130 -13.20 -16.72 21.04
N ARG A 131 -12.92 -16.07 22.18
CA ARG A 131 -11.88 -16.47 23.15
C ARG A 131 -12.36 -17.63 24.04
N GLU A 132 -12.98 -18.64 23.46
CA GLU A 132 -13.75 -19.63 24.22
C GLU A 132 -12.88 -20.71 24.88
N SER A 133 -11.69 -21.01 24.34
CA SER A 133 -10.86 -22.12 24.84
C SER A 133 -9.98 -21.82 26.06
N ARG A 134 -9.85 -20.57 26.53
CA ARG A 134 -8.93 -20.22 27.65
C ARG A 134 -9.62 -20.20 29.01
N ARG A 135 -10.95 -20.06 29.08
CA ARG A 135 -11.68 -20.02 30.36
C ARG A 135 -11.90 -21.42 30.92
N ASP A 136 -12.30 -22.36 30.07
CA ASP A 136 -12.62 -23.73 30.50
C ASP A 136 -11.38 -24.49 31.03
N ALA A 137 -10.20 -24.23 30.46
CA ALA A 137 -8.95 -24.84 30.94
C ALA A 137 -8.44 -24.27 32.27
N SER A 138 -8.93 -23.08 32.69
CA SER A 138 -8.60 -22.50 34.00
C SER A 138 -9.59 -22.87 35.09
N GLU A 139 -10.82 -23.20 34.72
CA GLU A 139 -11.87 -23.61 35.66
C GLU A 139 -11.68 -25.06 36.13
N ASP A 140 -11.12 -25.92 35.28
CA ASP A 140 -10.77 -27.31 35.61
C ASP A 140 -9.52 -27.47 36.51
N ARG A 141 -8.80 -26.36 36.80
CA ARG A 141 -7.59 -26.36 37.65
C ARG A 141 -7.79 -25.76 39.04
N GLN A 142 -9.02 -25.67 39.51
CA GLN A 142 -9.30 -25.25 40.87
C GLN A 142 -9.60 -26.48 41.73
N PRO A 143 -8.58 -27.20 42.26
CA PRO A 143 -8.84 -28.29 43.20
C PRO A 143 -9.47 -27.70 44.45
N ALA A 144 -10.60 -28.30 44.84
CA ALA A 144 -11.35 -27.98 46.05
C ALA A 144 -10.38 -27.83 47.23
N ARG A 145 -10.18 -26.59 47.69
CA ARG A 145 -9.54 -26.34 48.98
C ARG A 145 -10.60 -26.56 50.04
N SER A 146 -10.64 -27.78 50.58
CA SER A 146 -11.27 -28.13 51.86
C SER A 146 -10.31 -27.86 53.01
#